data_AF-A0A7G1IF35-F1
#
_entry.id   AF-A0A7G1IF35-F1
#
_cell.length_a   1.000
_cell.length_b   1.000
_cell.length_c   1.000
_cell.angle_alpha   90.00
_cell.angle_beta   90.00
_cell.angle_gamma   90.00
#
_symmetry.space_group_name_H-M   'P 1'
#
loop_
_entity.id
_entity.type
_entity.pdbx_description
1 polymer ?
#
loop_
_entity_poly.entity_id
_entity_poly.type
_entity_poly.pdbx_seq_one_letter_code
_entity_poly.pdbx_strand_id
1 'polypeptide(L)'
;MPNTHSSFRFGAFLDIDWDETNRQHKLTCQLLTTDGDPVVVTGPHGPQPMLFEAAAEAGRMPGAIHGTSVRMPLALSIPPGIPLEPGLYEWRVEVEGFEHATAVEAFIVTGGGHSPMPYD
;
A
#
# COMPACT_ATOMS: atom_id res chain seq x y z
N MET A 1 -1.16 -22.16 -18.27
CA MET A 1 -0.09 -21.19 -17.98
C MET A 1 -0.33 -20.67 -16.57
N PRO A 2 0.57 -20.86 -15.59
CA PRO A 2 0.39 -20.18 -14.33
C PRO A 2 0.86 -18.74 -14.52
N ASN A 3 -0.07 -17.82 -14.75
CA ASN A 3 0.20 -16.41 -14.48
C ASN A 3 0.62 -16.35 -13.01
N THR A 4 1.90 -16.15 -12.73
CA THR A 4 2.35 -15.99 -11.35
C THR A 4 1.79 -14.67 -10.85
N HIS A 5 0.64 -14.76 -10.17
CA HIS A 5 0.02 -13.61 -9.55
C HIS A 5 0.83 -13.27 -8.31
N SER A 6 1.87 -12.45 -8.48
CA SER A 6 2.61 -11.91 -7.35
C SER A 6 1.63 -11.16 -6.45
N SER A 7 1.46 -11.66 -5.23
CA SER A 7 0.71 -10.96 -4.19
C SER A 7 1.71 -10.07 -3.45
N PHE A 8 1.53 -8.76 -3.53
CA PHE A 8 2.34 -7.82 -2.79
C PHE A 8 1.65 -7.51 -1.46
N ARG A 9 2.43 -7.50 -0.38
CA ARG A 9 1.98 -7.06 0.93
C ARG A 9 3.02 -6.12 1.49
N PHE A 10 2.57 -4.98 1.97
CA PHE A 10 3.40 -4.05 2.72
C PHE A 10 2.71 -3.72 4.05
N GLY A 11 3.54 -3.40 5.04
CA GLY A 11 3.10 -3.10 6.39
C GLY A 11 3.48 -1.68 6.75
N ALA A 12 2.51 -0.85 7.09
CA ALA A 12 2.73 0.49 7.62
C ALA A 12 2.45 0.50 9.12
N PHE A 13 3.07 1.42 9.86
CA PHE A 13 2.70 1.72 11.24
C PHE A 13 2.05 3.09 11.28
N LEU A 14 0.82 3.15 11.79
CA LEU A 14 0.13 4.39 12.06
C LEU A 14 0.33 4.73 13.53
N ASP A 15 0.81 5.94 13.79
CA ASP A 15 0.86 6.52 15.13
C ASP A 15 -0.35 7.43 15.25
N ILE A 16 -1.38 6.98 15.97
CA ILE A 16 -2.64 7.73 16.12
C ILE A 16 -2.64 8.34 17.50
N ASP A 17 -2.80 9.67 17.59
CA ASP A 17 -2.88 10.34 18.88
C ASP A 17 -4.09 9.82 19.68
N TRP A 18 -3.98 9.84 21.00
CA TRP A 18 -5.04 9.41 21.90
C TRP A 18 -6.39 10.12 21.64
N ASP A 19 -6.37 11.40 21.27
CA ASP A 19 -7.60 12.15 20.93
C ASP A 19 -8.26 11.67 19.63
N GLU A 20 -7.46 11.11 18.73
CA GLU A 20 -7.88 10.60 17.43
C GLU A 20 -8.29 9.12 17.45
N THR A 21 -8.17 8.45 18.60
CA THR A 21 -8.64 7.08 18.79
C THR A 21 -10.18 6.98 18.70
N ASN A 22 -10.70 5.86 18.17
CA ASN A 22 -12.10 5.65 17.77
C ASN A 22 -12.59 6.56 16.62
N ARG A 23 -11.67 7.21 15.90
CA ARG A 23 -11.99 7.87 14.64
C ARG A 23 -11.48 7.01 13.49
N GLN A 24 -12.28 6.92 12.45
CA GLN A 24 -11.87 6.31 11.20
C GLN A 24 -10.97 7.30 10.44
N HIS A 25 -9.75 6.87 10.16
CA HIS A 25 -8.78 7.56 9.33
C HIS A 25 -8.79 6.93 7.96
N LYS A 26 -9.13 7.72 6.93
CA LYS A 26 -9.05 7.25 5.55
C LYS A 26 -7.63 7.44 5.05
N LEU A 27 -7.10 6.40 4.42
CA LEU A 27 -5.78 6.41 3.82
C LEU A 27 -5.93 6.22 2.32
N THR A 28 -5.27 7.07 1.56
CA THR A 28 -5.15 6.91 0.11
C THR A 28 -3.80 6.25 -0.17
N CYS A 29 -3.84 5.09 -0.81
CA CYS A 29 -2.65 4.33 -1.15
C CYS A 29 -2.47 4.37 -2.67
N GLN A 30 -1.38 4.94 -3.13
CA GLN A 30 -1.03 5.04 -4.54
C GLN A 30 0.34 4.45 -4.82
N LEU A 31 0.47 3.79 -5.98
CA LEU A 31 1.76 3.31 -6.47
C LEU A 31 2.33 4.31 -7.48
N LEU A 32 3.54 4.76 -7.21
CA LEU A 32 4.29 5.68 -8.06
C LEU A 32 5.52 4.97 -8.65
N THR A 33 5.93 5.41 -9.82
CA THR A 33 7.24 5.12 -10.39
C THR A 33 8.33 5.96 -9.68
N THR A 34 9.60 5.65 -9.91
CA THR A 34 10.73 6.45 -9.41
C THR A 34 10.77 7.89 -9.91
N ASP A 35 10.00 8.20 -10.96
CA ASP A 35 9.85 9.55 -11.50
C ASP A 35 8.72 10.33 -10.78
N GLY A 36 7.95 9.65 -9.92
CA GLY A 36 6.78 10.20 -9.24
C GLY A 36 5.48 10.10 -10.04
N ASP A 37 5.49 9.42 -11.19
CA ASP A 37 4.30 9.21 -12.02
C ASP A 37 3.45 8.02 -11.53
N PRO A 38 2.10 8.12 -11.50
CA PRO A 38 1.23 7.04 -11.06
C PRO A 38 1.31 5.82 -11.98
N VAL A 39 1.60 4.66 -11.40
CA VAL A 39 1.69 3.41 -12.16
C VAL A 39 0.31 3.00 -12.66
N VAL A 40 0.16 2.93 -13.97
CA VAL A 40 -1.07 2.46 -14.61
C VAL A 40 -1.02 0.94 -14.78
N VAL A 41 -2.04 0.25 -14.28
CA VAL A 41 -2.17 -1.20 -14.33
C VAL A 41 -3.40 -1.59 -15.14
N THR A 42 -3.29 -2.66 -15.92
CA THR A 42 -4.42 -3.19 -16.70
C THR A 42 -5.34 -3.99 -15.78
N GLY A 43 -6.37 -3.33 -15.25
CA GLY A 43 -7.40 -3.95 -14.44
C GLY A 43 -8.50 -4.61 -15.28
N PRO A 44 -9.46 -5.30 -14.64
CA PRO A 44 -10.62 -5.88 -15.33
C PRO A 44 -11.50 -4.86 -16.05
N HIS A 45 -11.42 -3.58 -15.68
CA HIS A 45 -12.15 -2.47 -16.29
C HIS A 45 -11.31 -1.64 -17.28
N GLY A 46 -10.05 -2.02 -17.52
CA GLY A 46 -9.11 -1.29 -18.39
C GLY A 46 -7.88 -0.75 -17.64
N PRO A 47 -7.02 0.02 -18.34
CA PRO A 47 -5.85 0.65 -17.74
C PRO A 47 -6.29 1.74 -16.75
N GLN A 48 -5.91 1.57 -15.49
CA GLN A 48 -6.25 2.49 -14.41
C GLN A 48 -5.04 2.69 -13.48
N PRO A 49 -4.87 3.89 -12.89
CA PRO A 49 -3.81 4.11 -11.92
C PRO A 49 -4.00 3.14 -10.74
N MET A 50 -2.88 2.62 -10.26
CA MET A 50 -2.81 1.76 -9.10
C MET A 50 -3.02 2.61 -7.83
N LEU A 51 -4.28 2.85 -7.53
CA LEU A 51 -4.79 3.66 -6.43
C LEU A 51 -5.89 2.88 -5.71
N PHE A 52 -5.83 2.82 -4.39
CA PHE A 52 -6.92 2.30 -3.58
C PHE A 52 -7.02 3.03 -2.25
N GLU A 53 -8.24 3.09 -1.73
CA GLU A 53 -8.53 3.66 -0.42
C GLU A 53 -8.51 2.55 0.64
N ALA A 54 -7.91 2.85 1.78
CA ALA A 54 -7.93 2.04 2.99
C ALA A 54 -8.51 2.86 4.15
N ALA A 55 -8.94 2.17 5.20
CA ALA A 55 -9.39 2.82 6.42
C ALA A 55 -8.73 2.16 7.62
N ALA A 56 -8.27 2.96 8.57
CA ALA A 56 -7.73 2.49 9.83
C ALA A 56 -8.48 3.14 10.99
N GLU A 57 -8.69 2.40 12.06
CA GLU A 57 -9.30 2.89 13.29
C GLU A 57 -8.53 2.31 14.46
N ALA A 58 -7.87 3.17 15.24
CA ALA A 58 -7.25 2.75 16.49
C ALA A 58 -8.31 2.70 17.60
N GLY A 59 -8.49 1.52 18.18
CA GLY A 59 -9.33 1.36 19.38
C GLY A 59 -8.70 2.05 20.59
N ARG A 60 -9.51 2.73 21.40
CA ARG A 60 -9.04 3.30 22.67
C ARG A 60 -8.97 2.21 23.73
N MET A 61 -7.75 1.87 24.17
CA MET A 61 -7.59 0.93 25.27
C MET A 61 -8.18 1.51 26.56
N PRO A 62 -9.00 0.73 27.31
CA PRO A 62 -9.54 1.19 28.59
C PRO A 62 -8.38 1.44 29.57
N GLY A 63 -8.31 2.65 30.12
CA GLY A 63 -7.24 3.07 31.04
C GLY A 63 -6.01 3.69 30.37
N ALA A 64 -6.03 3.92 29.05
CA ALA A 64 -4.94 4.63 28.38
C ALA A 64 -4.81 6.07 28.91
N ILE A 65 -3.61 6.41 29.36
CA ILE A 65 -3.26 7.76 29.84
C ILE A 65 -3.45 8.75 28.69
N HIS A 66 -4.08 9.88 28.97
CA HIS A 66 -4.29 10.94 27.99
C HIS A 66 -2.93 11.37 27.40
N GLY A 67 -2.80 11.35 26.08
CA GLY A 67 -1.58 11.74 25.37
C GLY A 67 -0.61 10.60 25.02
N THR A 68 -0.97 9.33 25.23
CA THR A 68 -0.21 8.21 24.65
C THR A 68 -0.68 7.93 23.22
N SER A 69 0.19 8.12 22.23
CA SER A 69 -0.09 7.66 20.88
C SER A 69 -0.27 6.14 20.85
N VAL A 70 -1.24 5.68 20.08
CA VAL A 70 -1.47 4.27 19.80
C VAL A 70 -0.77 3.95 18.48
N ARG A 71 0.29 3.14 18.56
CA ARG A 71 0.95 2.60 17.37
C ARG A 71 0.22 1.35 16.90
N MET A 72 -0.42 1.44 15.75
CA MET A 72 -1.17 0.35 15.13
C MET A 72 -0.46 -0.13 13.85
N PRO A 73 -0.17 -1.44 13.71
CA PRO A 73 0.27 -2.00 12.44
C PRO A 73 -0.91 -2.08 11.46
N LEU A 74 -0.74 -1.54 10.26
CA LEU A 74 -1.66 -1.65 9.13
C LEU A 74 -1.01 -2.51 8.05
N ALA A 75 -1.61 -3.67 7.78
CA ALA A 75 -1.18 -4.55 6.70
C ALA A 75 -2.05 -4.30 5.46
N LEU A 76 -1.44 -3.76 4.41
CA LEU A 76 -2.10 -3.52 3.13
C LEU A 76 -1.73 -4.64 2.16
N SER A 77 -2.77 -5.29 1.63
CA SER A 77 -2.63 -6.41 0.70
C SER A 77 -3.09 -5.97 -0.67
N ILE A 78 -2.18 -6.04 -1.63
CA ILE A 78 -2.47 -5.75 -3.03
C ILE A 78 -3.07 -6.99 -3.67
N PRO A 79 -4.19 -6.87 -4.40
CA PRO A 79 -4.79 -8.01 -5.04
C PRO A 79 -3.80 -8.71 -5.99
N PRO A 80 -3.76 -10.05 -5.98
CA PRO A 80 -2.95 -10.83 -6.89
C PRO A 80 -3.36 -10.57 -8.35
N GLY A 81 -2.39 -10.55 -9.26
CA GLY A 81 -2.65 -10.52 -10.70
C GLY A 81 -2.45 -9.17 -11.35
N ILE A 82 -1.85 -8.22 -10.63
CA ILE A 82 -1.43 -6.94 -11.19
C ILE A 82 -0.09 -7.14 -11.93
N PRO A 83 -0.06 -6.97 -13.27
CA PRO A 83 1.15 -7.13 -14.05
C PRO A 83 2.04 -5.90 -13.85
N LEU A 84 2.96 -5.96 -12.90
CA LEU A 84 4.01 -4.95 -12.75
C LEU A 84 5.27 -5.43 -13.49
N GLU A 85 5.86 -4.53 -14.26
CA GLU A 85 7.15 -4.79 -14.89
C GLU A 85 8.26 -4.82 -13.82
N PRO A 86 9.37 -5.54 -14.06
CA PRO A 86 10.51 -5.48 -13.16
C PRO A 86 11.09 -4.07 -13.08
N GLY A 87 11.20 -3.52 -11.88
CA GLY A 87 11.56 -2.12 -11.69
C GLY A 87 11.55 -1.69 -10.23
N LEU A 88 11.94 -0.44 -10.00
CA LEU A 88 11.82 0.23 -8.71
C LEU A 88 10.52 1.03 -8.69
N TYR A 89 9.76 0.88 -7.62
CA TYR A 89 8.49 1.55 -7.42
C TYR A 89 8.35 2.04 -5.98
N GLU A 90 7.44 2.97 -5.76
CA GLU A 90 7.23 3.62 -4.47
C GLU A 90 5.75 3.57 -4.09
N TRP A 91 5.45 2.93 -2.97
CA TRP A 91 4.14 3.03 -2.33
C TRP A 91 4.07 4.35 -1.57
N ARG A 92 3.11 5.21 -1.94
CA ARG A 92 2.77 6.39 -1.17
C ARG A 92 1.44 6.17 -0.47
N VAL A 93 1.44 6.35 0.84
CA VAL A 93 0.27 6.26 1.70
C VAL A 93 0.04 7.62 2.34
N GLU A 94 -1.12 8.20 2.10
CA GLU A 94 -1.50 9.53 2.60
C GLU A 94 -2.74 9.42 3.48
N VAL A 95 -2.73 10.04 4.65
CA VAL A 95 -3.91 10.10 5.52
C VAL A 95 -4.74 11.34 5.19
N GLU A 96 -6.03 11.16 4.92
CA GLU A 96 -6.96 12.24 4.59
C GLU A 96 -7.00 13.28 5.73
N GLY A 97 -6.71 14.54 5.42
CA GLY A 97 -6.68 15.63 6.38
C GLY A 97 -5.35 15.83 7.12
N PHE A 98 -4.34 14.96 6.88
CA PHE A 98 -3.03 15.04 7.53
C PHE A 98 -1.90 14.93 6.51
N GLU A 99 -1.57 16.05 5.85
CA GLU A 99 -0.52 16.13 4.82
C GLU A 99 0.85 15.65 5.35
N HIS A 100 1.14 15.91 6.63
CA HIS A 100 2.37 15.48 7.29
C HIS A 100 2.41 13.98 7.58
N ALA A 101 1.27 13.28 7.54
CA ALA A 101 1.16 11.84 7.76
C ALA A 101 1.25 11.07 6.41
N THR A 102 2.21 11.45 5.58
CA THR A 102 2.51 10.78 4.32
C THR A 102 3.69 9.83 4.50
N ALA A 103 3.49 8.54 4.22
CA ALA A 103 4.53 7.53 4.21
C ALA A 103 4.88 7.14 2.77
N VAL A 104 6.18 6.98 2.50
CA VAL A 104 6.68 6.50 1.20
C VAL A 104 7.58 5.30 1.44
N GLU A 105 7.26 4.17 0.81
CA GLU A 105 8.04 2.94 0.89
C GLU A 105 8.44 2.47 -0.51
N ALA A 106 9.74 2.53 -0.80
CA ALA A 106 10.31 2.06 -2.05
C ALA A 106 10.51 0.54 -2.03
N PHE A 107 10.16 -0.14 -3.12
CA PHE A 107 10.36 -1.58 -3.28
C PHE A 107 10.75 -1.93 -4.72
N ILE A 108 11.47 -3.03 -4.85
CA ILE A 108 11.92 -3.55 -6.14
C ILE A 108 11.02 -4.71 -6.53
N VAL A 109 10.38 -4.59 -7.69
CA VAL A 109 9.77 -5.72 -8.38
C VAL A 109 10.90 -6.46 -9.09
N THR A 110 11.34 -7.57 -8.50
CA THR A 110 12.22 -8.50 -9.20
C THR A 110 11.34 -9.39 -10.08
N GLY A 111 11.65 -9.44 -11.38
CA GLY A 111 10.89 -10.23 -12.33
C GLY A 111 10.83 -11.69 -11.92
N GLY A 112 9.65 -12.16 -11.51
CA GLY A 112 9.38 -13.57 -11.27
C GLY A 112 9.30 -14.31 -12.61
N GLY A 113 10.44 -14.85 -13.06
CA GLY A 113 10.54 -15.94 -14.02
C GLY A 113 9.85 -15.71 -15.38
N HIS A 114 10.54 -15.03 -16.30
CA HIS A 114 10.47 -15.47 -17.69
C HIS A 114 10.94 -16.93 -17.71
N SER A 115 10.01 -17.91 -17.75
CA SER A 115 10.38 -19.26 -18.12
C SER A 115 11.04 -19.17 -19.49
N PRO A 116 12.33 -19.53 -19.65
CA PRO A 116 12.88 -19.70 -20.98
C PRO A 116 12.05 -20.80 -21.64
N MET A 117 11.38 -20.48 -22.74
CA MET A 117 10.75 -21.51 -23.56
C MET A 117 11.86 -22.49 -24.00
N PRO A 118 11.67 -23.81 -23.85
CA PRO A 118 12.54 -24.75 -24.55
C PRO A 118 12.28 -24.53 -26.05
N TYR A 119 13.32 -24.16 -26.79
CA TYR A 119 13.32 -24.37 -28.23
C TYR A 119 13.29 -25.89 -28.45
N ASP A 120 12.43 -26.30 -29.39
CA ASP A 120 12.14 -27.68 -29.83
C ASP A 120 13.39 -28.56 -29.99
#